data_AF-A0A8S1WKI6-F1
#
_entry.id   AF-A0A8S1WKI6-F1
#
_cell.length_a   1.000
_cell.length_b   1.000
_cell.length_c   1.000
_cell.angle_alpha   90.00
_cell.angle_beta   90.00
_cell.angle_gamma   90.00
#
_symmetry.space_group_name_H-M   'P 1'
#
loop_
_entity.id
_entity.type
_entity.pdbx_description
1 polymer ?
#
loop_
_entity_poly.entity_id
_entity_poly.type
_entity_poly.pdbx_seq_one_letter_code
_entity_poly.pdbx_strand_id
1 'polypeptide(L)'
;MSELENIKLNCDSKGIKKKILQDKFRKKVQFLQLVLCQNQTIKTAAAQSQIKFATAKVVLKKFRHYGFLKNSDKDYEKQIDLLRQIACIKSEIKQEKIQKRDQEFQVLSQKIRTIQPQSVNKVVGGEMNIQSQLRIFQEELQNLQITQLQLVKSVLLEQIKLMENHAIFMNRNSNPFIFQY
;
A
#
# COMPACT_ATOMS: atom_id res chain seq x y z
N MET A 1 38.66 48.69 -33.59
CA MET A 1 37.79 47.69 -32.94
C MET A 1 38.63 47.03 -31.84
N SER A 2 38.89 47.78 -30.79
CA SER A 2 40.19 47.76 -30.08
C SER A 2 39.95 47.57 -28.59
N GLU A 3 40.45 46.46 -28.03
CA GLU A 3 40.81 46.13 -26.63
C GLU A 3 39.79 46.38 -25.48
N LEU A 4 38.89 47.35 -25.58
CA LEU A 4 37.90 47.75 -24.59
C LEU A 4 36.73 46.75 -24.45
N GLU A 5 36.37 46.03 -25.50
CA GLU A 5 35.33 44.99 -25.43
C GLU A 5 35.81 43.70 -24.72
N ASN A 6 37.12 43.41 -24.78
CA ASN A 6 37.69 42.25 -24.09
C ASN A 6 37.90 42.46 -22.58
N ILE A 7 38.00 43.71 -22.12
CA ILE A 7 38.13 44.02 -20.69
C ILE A 7 36.77 43.90 -19.99
N LYS A 8 35.66 44.21 -20.68
CA LYS A 8 34.31 44.16 -20.09
C LYS A 8 33.84 42.73 -19.79
N LEU A 9 34.19 41.75 -20.63
CA LEU A 9 33.88 40.33 -20.42
C LEU A 9 34.63 39.68 -19.25
N ASN A 10 35.79 40.22 -18.85
CA ASN A 10 36.62 39.64 -17.78
C ASN A 10 36.23 40.10 -16.37
N CYS A 11 35.51 41.23 -16.24
CA CYS A 11 35.03 41.75 -14.95
C CYS A 11 33.73 41.05 -14.50
N ASP A 12 32.82 40.73 -15.43
CA ASP A 12 31.55 40.07 -15.11
C ASP A 12 31.75 38.60 -14.70
N SER A 13 32.72 37.90 -15.29
CA SER A 13 33.02 36.51 -14.94
C SER A 13 33.57 36.37 -13.50
N LYS A 14 34.35 37.35 -13.01
CA LYS A 14 34.84 37.41 -11.62
C LYS A 14 33.69 37.76 -10.65
N GLY A 15 32.81 38.68 -11.02
CA GLY A 15 31.63 39.06 -10.23
C GLY A 15 30.63 37.90 -10.05
N ILE A 16 30.35 37.16 -11.13
CA ILE A 16 29.45 35.99 -11.10
C ILE A 16 30.06 34.86 -10.24
N LYS A 17 31.37 34.58 -10.40
CA LYS A 17 32.07 33.59 -9.57
C LYS A 17 32.04 33.97 -8.09
N LYS A 18 32.20 35.25 -7.75
CA LYS A 18 32.13 35.76 -6.37
C LYS A 18 30.72 35.59 -5.78
N LYS A 19 29.67 35.91 -6.54
CA LYS A 19 28.26 35.72 -6.12
C LYS A 19 27.94 34.24 -5.88
N ILE A 20 28.33 33.34 -6.78
CA ILE A 20 28.11 31.89 -6.63
C ILE A 20 28.84 31.33 -5.40
N LEU A 21 30.06 31.82 -5.12
CA LEU A 21 30.84 31.39 -3.96
C LEU A 21 30.18 31.82 -2.65
N GLN A 22 29.72 33.07 -2.58
CA GLN A 22 29.00 33.63 -1.44
C GLN A 22 27.69 32.89 -1.19
N ASP A 23 26.94 32.56 -2.24
CA ASP A 23 25.67 31.87 -2.10
C ASP A 23 25.86 30.42 -1.61
N LYS A 24 26.91 29.73 -2.07
CA LYS A 24 27.32 28.42 -1.53
C LYS A 24 27.75 28.49 -0.07
N PHE A 25 28.44 29.56 0.32
CA PHE A 25 28.83 29.78 1.71
C PHE A 25 27.61 30.01 2.60
N ARG A 26 26.71 30.90 2.17
CA ARG A 26 25.43 31.17 2.86
C ARG A 26 24.62 29.90 3.09
N LYS A 27 24.46 29.04 2.07
CA LYS A 27 23.74 27.76 2.20
C LYS A 27 24.38 26.83 3.24
N LYS A 28 25.72 26.80 3.35
CA LYS A 28 26.44 26.02 4.37
C LYS A 28 26.25 26.59 5.78
N VAL A 29 26.25 27.91 5.92
CA VAL A 29 25.98 28.58 7.21
C VAL A 29 24.56 28.30 7.66
N GLN A 30 23.59 28.44 6.76
CA GLN A 30 22.18 28.12 7.04
C GLN A 30 22.02 26.65 7.45
N PHE A 31 22.66 25.72 6.73
CA PHE A 31 22.69 24.30 7.12
C PHE A 31 23.21 24.10 8.54
N LEU A 32 24.33 24.70 8.90
CA LEU A 32 24.91 24.59 10.24
C LEU A 32 23.98 25.17 11.31
N GLN A 33 23.34 26.30 11.05
CA GLN A 33 22.36 26.89 11.96
C GLN A 33 21.18 25.94 12.22
N LEU A 34 20.63 25.30 11.17
CA LEU A 34 19.53 24.34 11.29
C LEU A 34 19.93 23.11 12.12
N VAL A 35 21.14 22.60 11.93
CA VAL A 35 21.61 21.39 12.65
C VAL A 35 22.02 21.71 14.09
N LEU A 36 22.75 22.80 14.31
CA LEU A 36 23.37 23.10 15.61
C LEU A 36 22.50 23.93 16.54
N CYS A 37 21.71 24.86 15.99
CA CYS A 37 20.87 25.75 16.80
C CYS A 37 19.42 25.26 16.89
N GLN A 38 18.93 24.57 15.86
CA GLN A 38 17.53 24.12 15.80
C GLN A 38 17.37 22.60 15.95
N ASN A 39 18.44 21.87 16.23
CA ASN A 39 18.47 20.41 16.44
C ASN A 39 17.77 19.60 15.33
N GLN A 40 17.74 20.12 14.10
CA GLN A 40 17.16 19.40 12.97
C GLN A 40 18.06 18.24 12.53
N THR A 41 17.45 17.19 12.01
CA THR A 41 18.23 16.08 11.42
C THR A 41 19.05 16.56 10.22
N ILE A 42 20.22 15.95 10.02
CA ILE A 42 21.14 16.27 8.90
C ILE A 42 20.39 16.20 7.55
N LYS A 43 19.50 15.22 7.39
CA LYS A 43 18.74 15.02 6.14
C LYS A 43 17.76 16.16 5.90
N THR A 44 16.98 16.55 6.92
CA THR A 44 16.01 17.64 6.83
C THR A 44 16.69 18.98 6.60
N ALA A 45 17.74 19.28 7.38
CA ALA A 45 18.49 20.53 7.26
C ALA A 45 19.18 20.67 5.88
N ALA A 46 19.71 19.56 5.32
CA ALA A 46 20.32 19.57 3.99
C ALA A 46 19.30 19.87 2.88
N ALA A 47 18.09 19.31 2.98
CA ALA A 47 17.02 19.60 2.03
C ALA A 47 16.58 21.07 2.09
N GLN A 48 16.35 21.61 3.29
CA GLN A 48 15.92 23.00 3.50
C GLN A 48 16.96 24.04 3.04
N SER A 49 18.24 23.77 3.30
CA SER A 49 19.35 24.64 2.86
C SER A 49 19.79 24.39 1.41
N GLN A 50 19.13 23.47 0.70
CA GLN A 50 19.43 23.10 -0.68
C GLN A 50 20.89 22.69 -0.91
N ILE A 51 21.47 21.93 0.03
CA ILE A 51 22.81 21.34 -0.11
C ILE A 51 22.71 19.82 -0.30
N LYS A 52 23.63 19.28 -1.10
CA LYS A 52 23.74 17.81 -1.25
C LYS A 52 24.13 17.18 0.09
N PHE A 53 23.57 16.01 0.39
CA PHE A 53 23.86 15.26 1.62
C PHE A 53 25.35 14.92 1.78
N ALA A 54 26.05 14.63 0.68
CA ALA A 54 27.50 14.45 0.69
C ALA A 54 28.24 15.69 1.18
N THR A 55 27.85 16.88 0.71
CA THR A 55 28.41 18.16 1.16
C THR A 55 28.10 18.43 2.62
N ALA A 56 26.89 18.13 3.08
CA ALA A 56 26.47 18.26 4.48
C ALA A 56 27.38 17.42 5.41
N LYS A 57 27.63 16.16 5.05
CA LYS A 57 28.56 15.28 5.77
C LYS A 57 29.98 15.85 5.83
N VAL A 58 30.50 16.34 4.71
CA VAL A 58 31.84 16.93 4.65
C VAL A 58 31.94 18.19 5.53
N VAL A 59 30.92 19.05 5.52
CA VAL A 59 30.87 20.25 6.36
C VAL A 59 30.89 19.85 7.84
N LEU A 60 30.02 18.93 8.28
CA LEU A 60 30.03 18.46 9.67
C LEU A 60 31.34 17.77 10.06
N LYS A 61 31.94 16.98 9.16
CA LYS A 61 33.25 16.36 9.38
C LYS A 61 34.35 17.40 9.59
N LYS A 62 34.35 18.50 8.82
CA LYS A 62 35.29 19.61 9.03
C LYS A 62 35.10 20.26 10.40
N PHE A 63 33.86 20.55 10.79
CA PHE A 63 33.58 21.16 12.10
C PHE A 63 33.93 20.22 13.27
N ARG A 64 33.75 18.91 13.12
CA ARG A 64 34.25 17.91 14.08
C ARG A 64 35.78 17.89 14.14
N HIS A 65 36.45 17.93 13.00
CA HIS A 65 37.91 17.97 12.93
C HIS A 65 38.48 19.22 13.61
N TYR A 66 37.83 20.38 13.47
CA TYR A 66 38.20 21.60 14.16
C TYR A 66 37.74 21.65 15.64
N GLY A 67 37.14 20.58 16.16
CA GLY A 67 36.73 20.48 17.56
C GLY A 67 35.45 21.23 17.93
N PHE A 68 34.77 21.87 16.98
CA PHE A 68 33.49 22.56 17.23
C PHE A 68 32.33 21.60 17.50
N LEU A 69 32.46 20.34 17.09
CA LEU A 69 31.45 19.30 17.28
C LEU A 69 32.09 18.06 17.90
N LYS A 70 31.46 17.51 18.95
CA LYS A 70 31.87 16.24 19.53
C LYS A 70 31.65 15.10 18.53
N ASN A 71 32.63 14.20 18.42
CA ASN A 71 32.47 12.95 17.68
C ASN A 71 31.50 12.05 18.46
N SER A 72 30.28 11.87 17.94
CA SER A 72 29.27 10.98 18.53
C SER A 72 29.49 9.50 18.17
N ASP A 73 30.70 9.13 17.73
CA ASP A 73 30.97 7.83 17.10
C ASP A 73 30.81 6.64 18.07
N LYS A 74 30.67 6.88 19.39
CA LYS A 74 30.47 5.82 20.39
C LYS A 74 29.03 5.31 20.52
N ASP A 75 28.03 6.07 20.07
CA ASP A 75 26.61 5.69 20.24
C ASP A 75 25.98 5.06 18.99
N TYR A 76 26.59 5.24 17.82
CA TYR A 76 26.05 4.71 16.57
C TYR A 76 26.14 3.18 16.47
N GLU A 77 27.23 2.56 16.93
CA GLU A 77 27.34 1.09 16.96
C GLU A 77 26.27 0.48 17.87
N LYS A 78 26.09 1.03 19.08
CA LYS A 78 25.04 0.58 20.01
C LYS A 78 23.63 0.76 19.43
N GLN A 79 23.37 1.85 18.71
CA GLN A 79 22.09 2.07 18.02
C GLN A 79 21.89 1.10 16.85
N ILE A 80 22.94 0.78 16.09
CA ILE A 80 22.89 -0.20 15.00
C ILE A 80 22.62 -1.60 15.54
N ASP A 81 23.26 -1.98 16.65
CA ASP A 81 23.02 -3.27 17.30
C ASP A 81 21.61 -3.37 17.88
N LEU A 82 21.09 -2.29 18.50
CA LEU A 82 19.69 -2.22 18.90
C LEU A 82 18.73 -2.37 17.71
N LEU A 83 19.02 -1.76 16.56
CA LEU A 83 18.21 -1.91 15.36
C LEU A 83 18.24 -3.34 14.80
N ARG A 84 19.40 -4.01 14.85
CA ARG A 84 19.53 -5.43 14.48
C ARG A 84 18.73 -6.33 15.42
N GLN A 85 18.79 -6.09 16.72
CA GLN A 85 18.00 -6.82 17.72
C GLN A 85 16.50 -6.61 17.50
N ILE A 86 16.06 -5.38 17.26
CA ILE A 86 14.66 -5.06 16.94
C ILE A 86 14.21 -5.79 15.66
N ALA A 87 15.05 -5.85 14.64
CA ALA A 87 14.74 -6.57 13.41
C ALA A 87 14.61 -8.08 13.63
N CYS A 88 15.48 -8.65 14.47
CA CYS A 88 15.44 -10.06 14.87
C CYS A 88 14.14 -10.39 15.63
N ILE A 89 13.83 -9.63 16.69
CA ILE A 89 12.59 -9.77 17.47
C ILE A 89 11.35 -9.64 16.58
N LYS A 90 11.32 -8.68 15.63
CA LYS A 90 10.20 -8.54 14.68
C LYS A 90 10.03 -9.75 13.77
N SER A 91 11.13 -10.38 13.36
CA SER A 91 11.10 -11.60 12.56
C SER A 91 10.56 -12.80 13.36
N GLU A 92 11.01 -12.96 14.60
CA GLU A 92 10.52 -14.00 15.53
C GLU A 92 9.02 -13.86 15.80
N ILE A 93 8.55 -12.65 16.12
CA ILE A 93 7.11 -12.37 16.30
C ILE A 93 6.32 -12.69 15.03
N LYS A 94 6.87 -12.39 13.85
CA LYS A 94 6.20 -12.71 12.58
C LYS A 94 6.09 -14.22 12.37
N GLN A 95 7.15 -14.98 12.67
CA GLN A 95 7.13 -16.44 12.61
C GLN A 95 6.15 -17.05 13.62
N GLU A 96 6.15 -16.57 14.85
CA GLU A 96 5.24 -17.05 15.90
C GLU A 96 3.76 -16.81 15.53
N LYS A 97 3.45 -15.64 14.95
CA LYS A 97 2.11 -15.34 14.43
C LYS A 97 1.71 -16.25 13.26
N ILE A 98 2.63 -16.58 12.37
CA ILE A 98 2.38 -17.52 11.27
C ILE A 98 2.10 -18.92 11.84
N GLN A 99 2.93 -19.41 12.76
CA GLN A 99 2.73 -20.71 13.40
C GLN A 99 1.38 -20.82 14.13
N LYS A 100 0.97 -19.78 14.89
CA LYS A 100 -0.35 -19.77 15.54
C LYS A 100 -1.50 -19.86 14.54
N ARG A 101 -1.42 -19.11 13.44
CA ARG A 101 -2.45 -19.18 12.38
C ARG A 101 -2.46 -20.52 11.67
N ASP A 102 -1.31 -21.14 11.46
CA ASP A 102 -1.24 -22.48 10.86
C ASP A 102 -1.83 -23.54 11.79
N GLN A 103 -1.60 -23.45 13.09
CA GLN A 103 -2.23 -24.32 14.09
C GLN A 103 -3.75 -24.13 14.14
N GLU A 104 -4.23 -22.90 14.18
CA GLU A 104 -5.67 -22.58 14.12
C GLU A 104 -6.29 -23.12 12.82
N PHE A 105 -5.60 -22.94 11.70
CA PHE A 105 -6.02 -23.48 10.40
C PHE A 105 -6.07 -25.00 10.38
N GLN A 106 -5.10 -25.70 10.98
CA GLN A 106 -5.12 -27.15 11.12
C GLN A 106 -6.29 -27.63 11.98
N VAL A 107 -6.56 -26.97 13.11
CA VAL A 107 -7.70 -27.29 13.98
C VAL A 107 -9.02 -27.06 13.27
N LEU A 108 -9.16 -25.94 12.55
CA LEU A 108 -10.35 -25.64 11.73
C LEU A 108 -10.52 -26.67 10.61
N SER A 109 -9.43 -27.03 9.93
CA SER A 109 -9.43 -28.05 8.88
C SER A 109 -9.86 -29.42 9.41
N GLN A 110 -9.39 -29.81 10.60
CA GLN A 110 -9.84 -31.04 11.27
C GLN A 110 -11.32 -30.98 11.62
N LYS A 111 -11.80 -29.87 12.19
CA LYS A 111 -13.23 -29.69 12.49
C LYS A 111 -14.11 -29.77 11.25
N ILE A 112 -13.68 -29.15 10.15
CA ILE A 112 -14.39 -29.24 8.87
C ILE A 112 -14.41 -30.68 8.35
N ARG A 113 -13.30 -31.42 8.44
CA ARG A 113 -13.24 -32.85 8.07
C ARG A 113 -14.16 -33.73 8.93
N THR A 114 -14.32 -33.40 10.22
CA THR A 114 -15.24 -34.16 11.10
C THR A 114 -16.71 -33.88 10.83
N ILE A 115 -17.04 -32.72 10.26
CA ILE A 115 -18.41 -32.32 9.93
C ILE A 115 -18.77 -32.69 8.48
N GLN A 116 -17.79 -32.84 7.60
CA GLN A 116 -18.02 -33.29 6.24
C GLN A 116 -18.55 -34.74 6.22
N PRO A 117 -19.68 -35.00 5.54
CA PRO A 117 -20.18 -36.35 5.37
C PRO A 117 -19.14 -37.18 4.62
N GLN A 118 -18.73 -38.31 5.21
CA GLN A 118 -17.81 -39.25 4.58
C GLN A 118 -18.47 -39.84 3.33
N SER A 119 -18.20 -39.25 2.16
CA SER A 119 -18.39 -39.97 0.91
C SER A 119 -17.38 -41.11 0.88
N VAL A 120 -17.88 -42.31 1.10
CA VAL A 120 -17.11 -43.54 0.96
C VAL A 120 -16.70 -43.65 -0.51
N ASN A 121 -15.44 -43.35 -0.81
CA ASN A 121 -14.73 -43.96 -1.91
C ASN A 121 -13.28 -44.18 -1.50
N LYS A 122 -12.98 -45.46 -1.25
CA LYS A 122 -11.63 -45.96 -1.00
C LYS A 122 -10.75 -45.73 -2.23
N VAL A 123 -9.45 -45.69 -1.95
CA VAL A 123 -8.30 -46.08 -2.81
C VAL A 123 -7.42 -44.93 -3.29
N VAL A 124 -6.35 -44.73 -2.50
CA VAL A 124 -4.93 -44.61 -2.89
C VAL A 124 -4.41 -43.25 -3.37
N GLY A 125 -3.30 -42.84 -2.74
CA GLY A 125 -2.55 -41.64 -3.05
C GLY A 125 -1.98 -41.65 -4.47
N GLY A 126 -1.90 -40.44 -5.03
CA GLY A 126 -1.40 -40.19 -6.38
C GLY A 126 -2.16 -38.99 -6.93
N GLU A 127 -1.48 -37.85 -7.00
CA GLU A 127 -1.82 -36.66 -7.79
C GLU A 127 -3.32 -36.43 -8.08
N MET A 128 -3.96 -35.55 -7.31
CA MET A 128 -5.27 -35.03 -7.69
C MET A 128 -5.18 -34.41 -9.08
N ASN A 129 -5.73 -35.11 -10.07
CA ASN A 129 -5.75 -34.70 -11.46
C ASN A 129 -6.50 -33.36 -11.58
N ILE A 130 -5.76 -32.27 -11.80
CA ILE A 130 -6.29 -30.91 -11.92
C ILE A 130 -7.46 -30.84 -12.93
N GLN A 131 -7.50 -31.72 -13.94
CA GLN A 131 -8.61 -31.79 -14.90
C GLN A 131 -9.92 -32.28 -14.28
N SER A 132 -9.91 -33.19 -13.31
CA SER A 132 -11.14 -33.64 -12.64
C SER A 132 -11.69 -32.54 -11.75
N GLN A 133 -10.83 -31.79 -11.07
CA GLN A 133 -11.23 -30.67 -10.23
C GLN A 133 -11.79 -29.50 -11.05
N LEU A 134 -11.19 -29.21 -12.21
CA LEU A 134 -11.74 -28.23 -13.16
C LEU A 134 -13.11 -28.64 -13.69
N ARG A 135 -13.33 -29.94 -13.96
CA ARG A 135 -14.64 -30.45 -14.41
C ARG A 135 -15.71 -30.25 -13.33
N ILE A 136 -15.39 -30.58 -12.08
CA ILE A 136 -16.31 -30.37 -10.95
C ILE A 136 -16.69 -28.89 -10.83
N PHE A 137 -15.72 -27.98 -10.90
CA PHE A 137 -16.02 -26.54 -10.83
C PHE A 137 -16.82 -26.02 -12.04
N GLN A 138 -16.62 -26.58 -13.24
CA GLN A 138 -17.43 -26.24 -14.40
C GLN A 138 -18.88 -26.71 -14.25
N GLU A 139 -19.10 -27.91 -13.72
CA GLU A 139 -20.43 -28.44 -13.44
C GLU A 139 -21.15 -27.63 -12.36
N GLU A 140 -20.46 -27.26 -11.27
CA GLU A 140 -21.02 -26.38 -10.23
C GLU A 140 -21.42 -25.01 -10.78
N LEU A 141 -20.59 -24.43 -11.65
CA LEU A 141 -20.86 -23.14 -12.27
C LEU A 141 -22.06 -23.21 -13.23
N GLN A 142 -22.20 -24.28 -14.01
CA GLN A 142 -23.38 -24.52 -14.85
C GLN A 142 -24.65 -24.69 -14.01
N ASN A 143 -24.57 -25.45 -12.92
CA ASN A 143 -25.72 -25.65 -12.02
C ASN A 143 -26.18 -24.33 -11.40
N LEU A 144 -25.25 -23.49 -10.94
CA LEU A 144 -25.57 -22.16 -10.41
C LEU A 144 -26.25 -21.26 -11.45
N GLN A 145 -25.79 -21.27 -12.70
CA GLN A 145 -26.43 -20.52 -13.79
C GLN A 145 -27.85 -21.00 -14.07
N ILE A 146 -28.08 -22.32 -14.08
CA ILE A 146 -29.42 -22.89 -14.28
C ILE A 146 -30.34 -22.49 -13.13
N THR A 147 -29.88 -22.59 -11.88
CA THR A 147 -30.67 -22.18 -10.70
C THR A 147 -31.00 -20.69 -10.76
N GLN A 148 -30.03 -19.84 -11.10
CA GLN A 148 -30.26 -18.40 -11.21
C GLN A 148 -31.29 -18.07 -12.29
N LEU A 149 -31.19 -18.74 -13.45
CA LEU A 149 -32.16 -18.56 -14.54
C LEU A 149 -33.57 -19.00 -14.12
N GLN A 150 -33.70 -20.15 -13.43
CA GLN A 150 -34.98 -20.63 -12.91
C GLN A 150 -35.59 -19.66 -11.90
N LEU A 151 -34.77 -19.12 -10.99
CA LEU A 151 -35.21 -18.13 -10.01
C LEU A 151 -35.74 -16.87 -10.70
N VAL A 152 -34.97 -16.30 -11.63
CA VAL A 152 -35.39 -15.12 -12.40
C VAL A 152 -36.69 -15.39 -13.14
N LYS A 153 -36.81 -16.56 -13.79
CA LYS A 153 -38.03 -16.97 -14.49
C LYS A 153 -39.22 -17.05 -13.52
N SER A 154 -39.06 -17.65 -12.35
CA SER A 154 -40.15 -17.75 -11.36
C SER A 154 -40.61 -16.37 -10.86
N VAL A 155 -39.68 -15.46 -10.60
CA VAL A 155 -40.00 -14.10 -10.16
C VAL A 155 -40.75 -13.34 -11.25
N LEU A 156 -40.28 -13.42 -12.50
CA LEU A 156 -40.95 -12.77 -13.63
C LEU A 156 -42.35 -13.33 -13.85
N LEU A 157 -42.53 -14.65 -13.75
CA LEU A 157 -43.86 -15.27 -13.87
C LEU A 157 -44.81 -14.83 -12.76
N GLU A 158 -44.33 -14.74 -11.52
CA GLU A 158 -45.16 -14.26 -10.41
C GLU A 158 -45.50 -12.77 -10.58
N GLN A 159 -44.55 -11.95 -11.06
CA GLN A 159 -44.83 -10.55 -11.39
C GLN A 159 -45.89 -10.40 -12.47
N ILE A 160 -45.80 -11.18 -13.56
CA ILE A 160 -46.82 -11.19 -14.62
C ILE A 160 -48.18 -11.57 -14.05
N LYS A 161 -48.25 -12.64 -13.25
CA LYS A 161 -49.49 -13.09 -12.61
C LYS A 161 -50.10 -12.02 -11.68
N LEU A 162 -49.27 -11.33 -10.91
CA LEU A 162 -49.71 -10.22 -10.05
C LEU A 162 -50.25 -9.05 -10.89
N MET A 163 -49.61 -8.72 -12.00
CA MET A 163 -50.07 -7.68 -12.92
C MET A 163 -51.40 -8.06 -13.60
N GLU A 164 -51.57 -9.30 -14.04
CA GLU A 164 -52.84 -9.80 -14.61
C GLU A 164 -53.97 -9.75 -13.58
N ASN A 165 -53.72 -10.22 -12.35
CA ASN A 165 -54.71 -10.17 -11.27
C ASN A 165 -55.07 -8.74 -10.89
N HIS A 166 -54.10 -7.83 -10.89
CA HIS A 166 -54.33 -6.40 -10.64
C HIS A 166 -55.14 -5.75 -11.77
N ALA A 167 -54.86 -6.08 -13.03
CA ALA A 167 -55.64 -5.62 -14.17
C ALA A 167 -57.09 -6.14 -14.11
N ILE A 168 -57.30 -7.41 -13.75
CA ILE A 168 -58.64 -7.99 -13.55
C ILE A 168 -59.38 -7.30 -12.40
N PHE A 169 -58.70 -7.04 -11.28
CA PHE A 169 -59.27 -6.33 -10.13
C PHE A 169 -59.68 -4.90 -10.48
N MET A 170 -58.82 -4.17 -11.20
CA MET A 170 -59.14 -2.81 -11.68
C MET A 170 -60.32 -2.82 -12.65
N ASN A 171 -60.42 -3.82 -13.53
CA ASN A 171 -61.53 -3.95 -14.49
C ASN A 171 -62.87 -4.36 -13.83
N ARG A 172 -62.83 -5.05 -12.68
CA ARG A 172 -64.02 -5.36 -11.87
C ARG A 172 -64.51 -4.17 -11.04
N ASN A 173 -63.63 -3.27 -10.66
CA ASN A 173 -63.97 -2.07 -9.89
C ASN A 173 -64.33 -0.85 -10.75
N SER A 174 -64.13 -0.91 -12.07
CA SER A 174 -64.52 0.13 -13.02
C SER A 174 -65.93 -0.04 -13.61
N ASN A 175 -66.79 -0.89 -13.02
CA ASN A 175 -68.19 -0.95 -13.41
C ASN A 175 -69.17 -0.93 -12.21
N PRO A 176 -69.46 0.24 -11.63
CA PRO A 176 -70.64 0.41 -10.79
C PRO A 176 -71.82 0.81 -11.70
N PHE A 177 -72.76 -0.11 -11.87
CA PHE A 177 -74.17 0.14 -12.18
C PHE A 177 -74.54 0.83 -13.50
N ILE A 178 -74.99 -0.02 -14.43
CA ILE A 178 -76.10 0.27 -15.35
C ILE A 178 -77.39 0.45 -14.53
N PHE A 179 -78.02 1.62 -14.73
CA PHE A 179 -79.44 1.99 -14.68
C PHE A 179 -80.37 1.40 -13.59
N GLN A 180 -80.85 2.29 -12.70
CA GLN A 180 -82.26 2.32 -12.31
C GLN A 180 -82.95 3.44 -13.10
N TYR A 181 -83.72 3.07 -14.12
CA TYR A 181 -85.05 3.60 -14.49
C TYR A 181 -85.72 2.59 -15.41
#